data_AF-A0A0D6T7Y0-F1
#
_entry.id   AF-A0A0D6T7Y0-F1
#
_cell.length_a   1.000
_cell.length_b   1.000
_cell.length_c   1.000
_cell.angle_alpha   90.00
_cell.angle_beta   90.00
_cell.angle_gamma   90.00
#
_symmetry.space_group_name_H-M   'P 1'
#
loop_
_entity.id
_entity.type
_entity.pdbx_description
1 polymer ?
#
loop_
_entity_poly.entity_id
_entity_poly.type
_entity_poly.pdbx_seq_one_letter_code
_entity_poly.pdbx_strand_id
1 'polypeptide(L)'
;MKLEHYARRLAQKTGTPVLEDIILGKKSLKDLPETCMPWTGRKTAAEPRIRVKKLRDYNGRPYMQRSLDRPYGIITVEGRRLSVHRYVFMLLIKPNYAFTLWNQCGNTLCCNPSHWTIHGEIETPEDLPEGFYYDPDEPWTQREVNDLLDQALAKYIFYSWQELIENPLLEDCPHDMLMEGLTEFRRRELLP
;
A
#
# COMPACT_ATOMS: atom_id res chain seq x y z
N MET A 1 -4.00 7.44 30.83
CA MET A 1 -5.00 6.40 31.14
C MET A 1 -5.32 5.43 29.99
N LYS A 2 -5.89 5.83 28.84
CA LYS A 2 -6.28 4.86 27.79
C LYS A 2 -5.08 4.13 27.15
N LEU A 3 -4.02 4.86 26.79
CA LEU A 3 -2.83 4.29 26.16
C LEU A 3 -2.09 3.31 27.08
N GLU A 4 -1.91 3.67 28.36
CA GLU A 4 -1.29 2.82 29.39
C GLU A 4 -2.04 1.49 29.55
N HIS A 5 -3.39 1.54 29.57
CA HIS A 5 -4.20 0.34 29.62
C HIS A 5 -3.94 -0.58 28.43
N TYR A 6 -3.86 -0.03 27.21
CA TYR A 6 -3.56 -0.80 26.00
C TYR A 6 -2.13 -1.33 26.00
N ALA A 7 -1.14 -0.52 26.40
CA ALA A 7 0.26 -0.91 26.49
C ALA A 7 0.45 -2.10 27.43
N ARG A 8 -0.11 -2.02 28.65
CA ARG A 8 -0.11 -3.10 29.64
C ARG A 8 -0.77 -4.37 29.10
N ARG A 9 -1.92 -4.23 28.45
CA ARG A 9 -2.65 -5.36 27.86
C ARG A 9 -1.87 -6.02 26.74
N LEU A 10 -1.19 -5.25 25.88
CA LEU A 10 -0.36 -5.76 24.80
C LEU A 10 0.80 -6.57 25.38
N ALA A 11 1.55 -5.98 26.32
CA ALA A 11 2.67 -6.63 26.99
C ALA A 11 2.27 -7.96 27.67
N GLN A 12 1.15 -7.96 28.40
CA GLN A 12 0.64 -9.17 29.05
C GLN A 12 0.26 -10.26 28.04
N LYS A 13 -0.35 -9.90 26.91
CA LYS A 13 -0.87 -10.86 25.93
C LYS A 13 0.17 -11.35 24.94
N THR A 14 1.28 -10.63 24.77
CA THR A 14 2.44 -11.11 24.01
C THR A 14 3.48 -11.81 24.89
N GLY A 15 3.35 -11.71 26.23
CA GLY A 15 4.34 -12.21 27.17
C GLY A 15 5.63 -11.39 27.19
N THR A 16 5.55 -10.11 26.81
CA THR A 16 6.72 -9.24 26.66
C THR A 16 6.54 -7.97 27.49
N PRO A 17 6.97 -7.95 28.77
CA PRO A 17 6.76 -6.81 29.67
C PRO A 17 7.45 -5.53 29.17
N VAL A 18 8.59 -5.68 28.49
CA VAL A 18 9.36 -4.56 27.92
C VAL A 18 8.55 -3.78 26.87
N LEU A 19 7.58 -4.41 26.21
CA LEU A 19 6.73 -3.76 25.21
C LEU A 19 5.91 -2.60 25.81
N GLU A 20 5.48 -2.71 27.08
CA GLU A 20 4.73 -1.65 27.75
C GLU A 20 5.59 -0.39 27.92
N ASP A 21 6.82 -0.57 28.43
CA ASP A 21 7.78 0.52 28.64
C ASP A 21 8.13 1.22 27.32
N ILE A 22 8.29 0.46 26.23
CA ILE A 22 8.62 1.01 24.91
C ILE A 22 7.43 1.79 24.34
N ILE A 23 6.20 1.27 24.41
CA ILE A 23 5.00 1.98 23.94
C ILE A 23 4.81 3.31 24.71
N LEU A 24 5.16 3.34 25.99
CA LEU A 24 5.12 4.54 26.83
C LEU A 24 6.33 5.47 26.63
N GLY A 25 7.29 5.12 25.79
CA GLY A 25 8.47 5.93 25.48
C GLY A 25 9.57 5.91 26.56
N LYS A 26 9.51 4.98 27.51
CA LYS A 26 10.52 4.84 28.59
C LYS A 26 11.78 4.09 28.13
N LYS A 27 11.65 3.26 27.09
CA LYS A 27 12.72 2.42 26.53
C LYS A 27 12.78 2.51 25.02
N SER A 28 13.89 2.09 24.45
CA SER A 28 14.14 2.15 23.01
C SER A 28 13.59 0.91 22.29
N LEU A 29 13.38 1.01 20.98
CA LEU A 29 12.97 -0.14 20.17
C LEU A 29 14.01 -1.28 20.14
N LYS A 30 15.28 -0.97 20.44
CA LYS A 30 16.38 -1.94 20.48
C LYS A 30 16.26 -2.92 21.66
N ASP A 31 15.45 -2.57 22.67
CA ASP A 31 15.22 -3.40 23.85
C ASP A 31 14.17 -4.51 23.60
N LEU A 32 13.56 -4.55 22.42
CA LEU A 32 12.66 -5.64 22.03
C LEU A 32 13.45 -6.94 21.78
N PRO A 33 12.89 -8.09 22.14
CA PRO A 33 13.51 -9.37 21.81
C PRO A 33 13.55 -9.56 20.28
N GLU A 34 14.58 -10.24 19.79
CA GLU A 34 14.66 -10.63 18.37
C GLU A 34 13.69 -11.79 18.03
N THR A 35 13.12 -12.43 19.06
CA THR A 35 12.20 -13.56 18.91
C THR A 35 10.75 -13.12 18.65
N CYS A 36 9.91 -14.06 18.22
CA CYS A 36 8.50 -13.79 17.96
C CYS A 36 7.75 -13.37 19.24
N MET A 37 6.85 -12.39 19.12
CA MET A 37 5.92 -11.98 20.17
C MET A 37 4.49 -12.44 19.82
N PRO A 38 4.13 -13.72 20.00
CA PRO A 38 2.85 -14.25 19.55
C PRO A 38 1.68 -13.70 20.38
N TRP A 39 0.64 -13.24 19.69
CA TRP A 39 -0.60 -12.78 20.32
C TRP A 39 -1.44 -13.95 20.85
N THR A 40 -1.74 -13.92 22.15
CA THR A 40 -2.58 -14.93 22.83
C THR A 40 -4.04 -14.51 23.00
N GLY A 41 -4.42 -13.30 22.55
CA GLY A 41 -5.78 -12.79 22.68
C GLY A 41 -6.73 -13.23 21.55
N ARG A 42 -7.79 -12.44 21.34
CA ARG A 42 -8.80 -12.68 20.29
C ARG A 42 -8.16 -12.67 18.89
N LYS A 43 -8.63 -13.55 18.01
CA LYS A 43 -8.13 -13.73 16.63
C LYS A 43 -9.26 -13.55 15.61
N THR A 44 -8.93 -13.38 14.32
CA THR A 44 -9.90 -13.36 13.20
C THR A 44 -10.59 -14.71 13.03
N ALA A 45 -9.82 -15.78 13.14
CA ALA A 45 -10.26 -17.17 13.12
C ALA A 45 -9.46 -17.97 14.15
N ALA A 46 -10.00 -19.10 14.60
CA ALA A 46 -9.28 -20.02 15.50
C ALA A 46 -8.12 -20.71 14.76
N GLU A 47 -8.38 -21.11 13.52
CA GLU A 47 -7.46 -21.88 12.66
C GLU A 47 -7.39 -21.29 11.25
N PRO A 48 -6.32 -21.56 10.49
CA PRO A 48 -6.24 -21.23 9.07
C PRO A 48 -7.40 -21.87 8.30
N ARG A 49 -7.99 -21.12 7.37
CA ARG A 49 -9.11 -21.62 6.55
C ARG A 49 -8.71 -21.60 5.08
N ILE A 50 -9.05 -22.66 4.35
CA ILE A 50 -8.86 -22.69 2.89
C ILE A 50 -10.08 -22.07 2.25
N ARG A 51 -9.87 -20.95 1.54
CA ARG A 51 -10.89 -20.30 0.72
C ARG A 51 -10.69 -20.71 -0.73
N VAL A 52 -11.74 -21.25 -1.33
CA VAL A 52 -11.74 -21.69 -2.73
C VAL A 52 -12.60 -20.72 -3.55
N LYS A 53 -12.02 -20.11 -4.58
CA LYS A 53 -12.74 -19.30 -5.57
C LYS A 53 -12.78 -20.04 -6.91
N LYS A 54 -13.96 -20.09 -7.52
CA LYS A 54 -14.11 -20.56 -8.91
C LYS A 54 -13.88 -19.37 -9.83
N LEU A 55 -12.85 -19.44 -10.67
CA LEU A 55 -12.47 -18.42 -11.63
C LEU A 55 -12.45 -19.02 -13.03
N ARG A 56 -12.31 -18.16 -14.05
CA ARG A 56 -12.08 -18.58 -15.44
C ARG A 56 -10.72 -18.08 -15.88
N ASP A 57 -9.98 -18.91 -16.60
CA ASP A 57 -8.72 -18.50 -17.23
C ASP A 57 -8.99 -17.63 -18.47
N TYR A 58 -7.90 -17.18 -19.12
CA TYR A 58 -7.97 -16.40 -20.35
C TYR A 58 -8.76 -17.10 -21.48
N ASN A 59 -8.78 -18.43 -21.49
CA ASN A 59 -9.50 -19.26 -22.47
C ASN A 59 -10.93 -19.61 -22.01
N GLY A 60 -11.42 -19.01 -20.92
CA GLY A 60 -12.75 -19.25 -20.37
C GLY A 60 -12.92 -20.58 -19.64
N ARG A 61 -11.86 -21.38 -19.45
CA ARG A 61 -11.90 -22.66 -18.74
C ARG A 61 -12.01 -22.42 -17.23
N PRO A 62 -12.93 -23.11 -16.54
CA PRO A 62 -13.07 -22.94 -15.10
C PRO A 62 -11.86 -23.55 -14.37
N TYR A 63 -11.29 -22.80 -13.44
CA TYR A 63 -10.28 -23.30 -12.50
C TYR A 63 -10.61 -22.89 -11.06
N MET A 64 -10.06 -23.63 -10.10
CA MET A 64 -10.24 -23.36 -8.68
C MET A 64 -8.97 -22.72 -8.11
N GLN A 65 -9.07 -21.46 -7.70
CA GLN A 65 -8.01 -20.81 -6.94
C GLN A 65 -8.20 -21.11 -5.46
N ARG A 66 -7.20 -21.75 -4.84
CA ARG A 66 -7.18 -22.00 -3.40
C ARG A 66 -6.29 -20.94 -2.73
N SER A 67 -6.81 -20.32 -1.68
CA SER A 67 -6.10 -19.33 -0.87
C SER A 67 -6.20 -19.72 0.61
N LEU A 68 -5.14 -19.49 1.38
CA LEU A 68 -5.09 -19.80 2.81
C LEU A 68 -5.34 -18.53 3.61
N ASP A 69 -6.51 -18.42 4.23
CA ASP A 69 -6.85 -17.35 5.16
C ASP A 69 -6.20 -17.64 6.52
N ARG A 70 -5.11 -16.93 6.81
CA ARG A 70 -4.39 -17.07 8.09
C ARG A 70 -5.05 -16.24 9.21
N PRO A 71 -5.02 -16.72 10.47
CA PRO A 71 -5.57 -15.96 11.58
C PRO A 71 -4.66 -14.81 11.99
N TYR A 72 -5.24 -13.64 12.27
CA TYR A 72 -4.54 -12.47 12.80
C TYR A 72 -5.06 -12.10 14.18
N GLY A 73 -4.19 -11.58 15.03
CA GLY A 73 -4.56 -11.05 16.34
C GLY A 73 -5.40 -9.79 16.22
N ILE A 74 -6.39 -9.63 17.10
CA ILE A 74 -7.35 -8.53 17.07
C ILE A 74 -7.48 -7.84 18.43
N ILE A 75 -7.58 -6.53 18.39
CA ILE A 75 -7.86 -5.67 19.53
C ILE A 75 -8.94 -4.65 19.17
N THR A 76 -9.75 -4.26 20.15
CA THR A 76 -10.71 -3.15 20.02
C THR A 76 -10.13 -1.93 20.73
N VAL A 77 -9.88 -0.88 19.96
CA VAL A 77 -9.35 0.40 20.43
C VAL A 77 -10.37 1.47 20.05
N GLU A 78 -10.92 2.17 21.04
CA GLU A 78 -11.89 3.25 20.82
C GLU A 78 -13.08 2.85 19.92
N GLY A 79 -13.62 1.64 20.14
CA GLY A 79 -14.74 1.10 19.36
C GLY A 79 -14.35 0.54 17.99
N ARG A 80 -13.12 0.76 17.51
CA ARG A 80 -12.63 0.23 16.23
C ARG A 80 -11.90 -1.09 16.43
N ARG A 81 -12.16 -2.05 15.53
CA ARG A 81 -11.50 -3.36 15.50
C ARG A 81 -10.24 -3.27 14.64
N LEU A 82 -9.08 -3.45 15.25
CA LEU A 82 -7.77 -3.35 14.59
C LEU A 82 -7.01 -4.67 14.67
N SER A 83 -6.12 -4.92 13.72
CA SER A 83 -5.13 -5.99 13.83
C SER A 83 -4.03 -5.59 14.80
N VAL A 84 -3.65 -6.51 15.68
CA VAL A 84 -2.74 -6.20 16.80
C VAL A 84 -1.34 -5.83 16.31
N HIS A 85 -0.79 -6.58 15.34
CA HIS A 85 0.52 -6.29 14.77
C HIS A 85 0.56 -4.89 14.16
N ARG A 86 -0.48 -4.49 13.43
CA ARG A 86 -0.59 -3.15 12.84
C ARG A 86 -0.71 -2.08 13.91
N TYR A 87 -1.50 -2.33 14.96
CA TYR A 87 -1.63 -1.39 16.06
C TYR A 87 -0.30 -1.18 16.82
N VAL A 88 0.42 -2.25 17.12
CA VAL A 88 1.77 -2.16 17.73
C VAL A 88 2.72 -1.39 16.81
N PHE A 89 2.72 -1.70 15.51
CA PHE A 89 3.53 -0.98 14.53
C PHE A 89 3.22 0.52 14.50
N MET A 90 1.94 0.90 14.47
CA MET A 90 1.50 2.31 14.48
C MET A 90 1.92 3.07 15.73
N LEU A 91 1.88 2.42 16.91
CA LEU A 91 2.30 3.05 18.17
C LEU A 91 3.80 3.33 18.20
N LEU A 92 4.60 2.42 17.64
CA LEU A 92 6.05 2.42 17.75
C LEU A 92 6.73 3.23 16.65
N ILE A 93 6.32 3.03 15.41
CA ILE A 93 6.95 3.64 14.23
C ILE A 93 6.23 4.92 13.81
N LYS A 94 4.95 5.07 14.16
CA LYS A 94 4.13 6.25 13.85
C LYS A 94 4.23 6.67 12.37
N PRO A 95 3.98 5.74 11.41
CA PRO A 95 4.02 6.08 10.00
C PRO A 95 2.96 7.14 9.67
N ASN A 96 3.32 8.09 8.81
CA ASN A 96 2.46 9.16 8.29
C ASN A 96 1.95 8.90 6.85
N TYR A 97 2.20 7.70 6.31
CA TYR A 97 1.80 7.25 4.98
C TYR A 97 0.93 6.00 5.05
N ALA A 98 0.24 5.65 3.96
CA ALA A 98 -0.46 4.38 3.87
C ALA A 98 0.54 3.23 3.66
N PHE A 99 0.33 2.11 4.36
CA PHE A 99 1.29 1.01 4.38
C PHE A 99 0.61 -0.34 4.49
N THR A 100 1.19 -1.36 3.86
CA THR A 100 0.89 -2.76 4.11
C THR A 100 2.04 -3.41 4.88
N LEU A 101 1.74 -4.36 5.75
CA LEU A 101 2.75 -5.10 6.51
C LEU A 101 2.82 -6.54 5.99
N TRP A 102 4.02 -6.97 5.63
CA TRP A 102 4.31 -8.34 5.24
C TRP A 102 5.04 -9.05 6.36
N ASN A 103 4.56 -10.25 6.67
CA ASN A 103 5.08 -11.05 7.76
C ASN A 103 6.33 -11.81 7.31
N GLN A 104 7.47 -11.52 7.93
CA GLN A 104 8.75 -12.17 7.61
C GLN A 104 8.96 -13.48 8.37
N CYS A 105 8.36 -13.63 9.56
CA CYS A 105 8.57 -14.81 10.41
C CYS A 105 7.60 -15.97 10.15
N GLY A 106 6.69 -15.85 9.18
CA GLY A 106 5.63 -16.82 8.87
C GLY A 106 4.49 -16.91 9.91
N ASN A 107 4.66 -16.37 11.11
CA ASN A 107 3.66 -16.35 12.17
C ASN A 107 2.78 -15.08 12.12
N THR A 108 1.57 -15.20 11.59
CA THR A 108 0.60 -14.08 11.48
C THR A 108 0.07 -13.55 12.81
N LEU A 109 0.34 -14.25 13.92
CA LEU A 109 0.03 -13.77 15.27
C LEU A 109 1.21 -13.02 15.90
N CYS A 110 2.39 -12.96 15.27
CA CYS A 110 3.52 -12.22 15.78
C CYS A 110 3.21 -10.71 15.84
N CYS A 111 3.50 -10.09 16.97
CA CYS A 111 3.36 -8.66 17.18
C CYS A 111 4.72 -7.93 17.18
N ASN A 112 5.81 -8.63 16.90
CA ASN A 112 7.14 -8.04 16.88
C ASN A 112 7.32 -7.16 15.64
N PRO A 113 7.46 -5.83 15.77
CA PRO A 113 7.58 -4.94 14.62
C PRO A 113 8.78 -5.29 13.71
N SER A 114 9.87 -5.85 14.24
CA SER A 114 11.02 -6.27 13.43
C SER A 114 10.74 -7.46 12.51
N HIS A 115 9.66 -8.21 12.78
CA HIS A 115 9.23 -9.35 11.94
C HIS A 115 8.17 -8.95 10.91
N TRP A 116 7.89 -7.65 10.79
CA TRP A 116 7.01 -7.10 9.76
C TRP A 116 7.78 -6.10 8.94
N THR A 117 7.87 -6.35 7.64
CA THR A 117 8.40 -5.39 6.68
C THR A 117 7.25 -4.63 6.07
N ILE A 118 7.43 -3.35 5.86
CA ILE A 118 6.49 -2.57 5.08
C ILE A 118 6.62 -2.98 3.61
N HIS A 119 5.49 -3.26 3.00
CA HIS A 119 5.33 -3.42 1.56
C HIS A 119 4.12 -2.61 1.12
N GLY A 120 4.08 -2.27 -0.15
CA GLY A 120 3.17 -1.27 -0.67
C GLY A 120 4.00 -0.14 -1.23
N GLU A 121 3.60 0.33 -2.40
CA GLU A 121 4.00 1.62 -2.92
C GLU A 121 3.83 2.64 -1.79
N ILE A 122 4.72 3.62 -1.74
CA ILE A 122 4.42 4.85 -1.04
C ILE A 122 3.13 5.34 -1.69
N GLU A 123 1.97 4.98 -1.15
CA GLU A 123 0.77 5.80 -1.24
C GLU A 123 1.11 6.96 -0.32
N THR A 124 1.89 7.88 -0.86
CA THR A 124 2.04 9.20 -0.28
C THR A 124 0.63 9.77 -0.14
N PRO A 125 0.42 10.75 0.75
CA PRO A 125 -0.79 11.56 0.65
C PRO A 125 -1.02 12.11 -0.78
N GLU A 126 0.04 12.21 -1.61
CA GLU A 126 0.10 12.47 -3.06
C GLU A 126 1.34 11.76 -3.69
N ASP A 127 1.19 10.74 -4.57
CA ASP A 127 2.25 9.92 -5.21
C ASP A 127 3.35 10.64 -6.01
N LEU A 128 4.24 11.38 -5.33
CA LEU A 128 5.49 11.90 -5.91
C LEU A 128 6.69 11.80 -4.95
N PRO A 129 7.86 11.32 -5.43
CA PRO A 129 9.08 11.26 -4.63
C PRO A 129 9.63 12.66 -4.32
N GLU A 130 10.08 12.84 -3.08
CA GLU A 130 10.81 14.03 -2.60
C GLU A 130 12.12 14.16 -3.40
N GLY A 131 12.07 14.89 -4.52
CA GLY A 131 13.14 14.98 -5.50
C GLY A 131 12.73 15.37 -6.93
N PHE A 132 11.45 15.27 -7.30
CA PHE A 132 10.93 15.87 -8.53
C PHE A 132 10.34 17.24 -8.21
N TYR A 133 11.16 18.27 -8.27
CA TYR A 133 10.64 19.62 -8.45
C TYR A 133 10.16 19.71 -9.89
N TYR A 134 8.85 19.92 -10.11
CA TYR A 134 8.41 20.46 -11.38
C TYR A 134 8.97 21.88 -11.43
N ASP A 135 10.11 22.06 -12.11
CA ASP A 135 10.61 23.38 -12.44
C ASP A 135 9.74 23.88 -13.61
N PRO A 136 8.85 24.87 -13.41
CA PRO A 136 7.93 25.32 -14.45
C PRO A 136 8.64 25.86 -15.71
N ASP A 137 9.95 26.09 -15.60
CA ASP A 137 10.81 26.59 -16.66
C ASP A 137 11.59 25.45 -17.39
N GLU A 138 11.44 24.18 -17.01
CA GLU A 138 12.09 23.05 -17.69
C GLU A 138 11.36 22.70 -19.01
N PRO A 139 12.08 22.64 -20.15
CA PRO A 139 11.45 22.37 -21.44
C PRO A 139 10.98 20.91 -21.54
N TRP A 140 9.73 20.72 -21.98
CA TRP A 140 9.15 19.41 -22.24
C TRP A 140 10.05 18.53 -23.12
N THR A 141 10.16 17.26 -22.75
CA THR A 141 10.81 16.26 -23.60
C THR A 141 9.78 15.42 -24.35
N GLN A 142 10.11 15.00 -25.57
CA GLN A 142 9.23 14.13 -26.38
C GLN A 142 8.87 12.83 -25.67
N ARG A 143 9.77 12.33 -24.81
CA ARG A 143 9.55 11.11 -24.04
C ARG A 143 8.44 11.28 -23.00
N GLU A 144 8.41 12.39 -22.28
CA GLU A 144 7.38 12.66 -21.27
C GLU A 144 6.00 12.81 -21.92
N VAL A 145 5.94 13.50 -23.05
CA VAL A 145 4.70 13.62 -23.84
C VAL A 145 4.21 12.25 -24.30
N ASN A 146 5.11 11.38 -24.77
CA ASN A 146 4.76 10.01 -25.18
C ASN A 146 4.25 9.16 -24.01
N ASP A 147 4.88 9.27 -22.82
CA ASP A 147 4.48 8.53 -21.62
C ASP A 147 3.09 8.96 -21.13
N LEU A 148 2.78 10.27 -21.17
CA LEU A 148 1.46 10.79 -20.86
C LEU A 148 0.41 10.40 -21.91
N LEU A 149 0.79 10.41 -23.19
CA LEU A 149 -0.09 9.99 -24.28
C LEU A 149 -0.46 8.50 -24.19
N ASP A 150 0.49 7.63 -23.87
CA ASP A 150 0.24 6.19 -23.67
C ASP A 150 -0.75 5.96 -22.52
N GLN A 151 -0.57 6.66 -21.40
CA GLN A 151 -1.50 6.61 -20.26
C GLN A 151 -2.89 7.11 -20.62
N ALA A 152 -2.98 8.22 -21.36
CA ALA A 152 -4.25 8.79 -21.79
C ALA A 152 -4.98 7.83 -22.74
N LEU A 153 -4.29 7.26 -23.74
CA LEU A 153 -4.85 6.32 -24.72
C LEU A 153 -5.24 4.97 -24.11
N ALA A 154 -4.56 4.54 -23.04
CA ALA A 154 -4.92 3.33 -22.30
C ALA A 154 -6.20 3.51 -21.45
N LYS A 155 -6.43 4.73 -20.96
CA LYS A 155 -7.49 5.03 -19.99
C LYS A 155 -8.76 5.61 -20.63
N TYR A 156 -8.61 6.37 -21.70
CA TYR A 156 -9.69 7.09 -22.37
C TYR A 156 -9.76 6.75 -23.86
N ILE A 157 -10.94 6.89 -24.44
CA ILE A 157 -11.15 6.77 -25.89
C ILE A 157 -11.39 8.16 -26.43
N PHE A 158 -10.53 8.60 -27.34
CA PHE A 158 -10.65 9.89 -28.02
C PHE A 158 -11.18 9.67 -29.43
N TYR A 159 -12.03 10.58 -29.89
CA TYR A 159 -12.61 10.56 -31.24
C TYR A 159 -12.17 11.76 -32.10
N SER A 160 -11.50 12.74 -31.51
CA SER A 160 -10.99 13.92 -32.21
C SER A 160 -9.76 14.49 -31.52
N TRP A 161 -8.96 15.26 -32.27
CA TRP A 161 -7.83 16.02 -31.74
C TRP A 161 -8.25 16.93 -30.58
N GLN A 162 -9.41 17.55 -30.68
CA GLN A 162 -9.91 18.50 -29.68
C GLN A 162 -10.23 17.82 -28.34
N GLU A 163 -10.82 16.63 -28.38
CA GLU A 163 -11.09 15.83 -27.18
C GLU A 163 -9.80 15.34 -26.50
N LEU A 164 -8.71 15.19 -27.28
CA LEU A 164 -7.41 14.76 -26.78
C LEU A 164 -6.67 15.90 -26.04
N ILE A 165 -6.66 17.11 -26.61
CA ILE A 165 -5.99 18.27 -25.99
C ILE A 165 -6.78 18.83 -24.79
N GLU A 166 -8.10 18.66 -24.77
CA GLU A 166 -8.95 19.06 -23.62
C GLU A 166 -8.90 18.03 -22.48
N ASN A 167 -8.11 16.96 -22.62
CA ASN A 167 -7.96 15.98 -21.55
C ASN A 167 -7.10 16.57 -20.40
N PRO A 168 -7.53 16.44 -19.13
CA PRO A 168 -6.78 16.95 -17.98
C PRO A 168 -5.35 16.40 -17.84
N LEU A 169 -5.02 15.29 -18.51
CA LEU A 169 -3.66 14.72 -18.51
C LEU A 169 -2.74 15.31 -19.60
N LEU A 170 -3.30 15.99 -20.61
CA LEU A 170 -2.56 16.45 -21.80
C LEU A 170 -2.72 17.96 -22.06
N GLU A 171 -3.49 18.68 -21.24
CA GLU A 171 -3.80 20.11 -21.39
C GLU A 171 -2.54 20.99 -21.48
N ASP A 172 -1.49 20.64 -20.73
CA ASP A 172 -0.24 21.41 -20.65
C ASP A 172 0.85 20.95 -21.65
N CYS A 173 0.57 19.93 -22.48
CA CYS A 173 1.56 19.36 -23.41
C CYS A 173 1.72 20.20 -24.69
N PRO A 174 2.96 20.41 -25.20
CA PRO A 174 3.17 21.07 -26.49
C PRO A 174 2.51 20.31 -27.65
N HIS A 175 1.74 21.04 -28.47
CA HIS A 175 0.95 20.45 -29.56
C HIS A 175 1.81 19.80 -30.65
N ASP A 176 2.98 20.37 -30.93
CA ASP A 176 3.97 19.83 -31.87
C ASP A 176 4.47 18.45 -31.42
N MET A 177 4.82 18.32 -30.14
CA MET A 177 5.25 17.06 -29.55
C MET A 177 4.13 16.01 -29.49
N LEU A 178 2.89 16.43 -29.23
CA LEU A 178 1.73 15.52 -29.26
C LEU A 178 1.47 14.95 -30.66
N MET A 179 1.66 15.75 -31.71
CA MET A 179 1.53 15.29 -33.10
C MET A 179 2.62 14.27 -33.47
N GLU A 180 3.86 14.51 -33.05
CA GLU A 180 4.98 13.56 -33.21
C GLU A 180 4.68 12.24 -32.47
N GLY A 181 4.20 12.32 -31.23
CA GLY A 181 3.82 11.16 -30.42
C GLY A 181 2.68 10.36 -31.06
N LEU A 182 1.58 10.99 -31.47
CA LEU A 182 0.47 10.28 -32.14
C LEU A 182 0.91 9.60 -33.45
N THR A 183 1.88 10.17 -34.14
CA THR A 183 2.49 9.56 -35.34
C THR A 183 3.26 8.29 -34.98
N GLU A 184 3.98 8.29 -33.86
CA GLU A 184 4.71 7.14 -33.32
C GLU A 184 3.77 6.03 -32.83
N PHE A 185 2.71 6.39 -32.09
CA PHE A 185 1.65 5.47 -31.64
C PHE A 185 0.70 5.02 -32.75
N ARG A 186 0.92 5.48 -33.99
CA ARG A 186 0.13 5.16 -35.19
C ARG A 186 -1.36 5.55 -35.08
N ARG A 187 -1.68 6.55 -34.25
CA ARG A 187 -3.05 7.09 -34.07
C ARG A 187 -3.25 8.34 -34.93
N ARG A 188 -3.03 8.19 -36.24
CA ARG A 188 -3.10 9.31 -37.21
C ARG A 188 -4.52 9.87 -37.37
N GLU A 189 -5.53 9.10 -37.01
CA GLU A 189 -6.94 9.50 -36.99
C GLU A 189 -7.26 10.58 -35.95
N LEU A 190 -6.36 10.79 -34.97
CA LEU A 190 -6.50 11.82 -33.95
C LEU A 190 -5.65 13.06 -34.24
N LEU A 191 -4.87 13.07 -35.33
CA LEU A 191 -4.16 14.27 -35.76
C LEU A 191 -5.16 15.32 -36.27
N PRO A 192 -4.85 16.62 -36.13
CA PRO A 192 -5.72 17.71 -36.60
C PRO A 192 -5.93 17.70 -38.12
#